data_AF-A0A9E0HG86-F1
#
_entry.id   AF-A0A9E0HG86-F1
#
_cell.length_a   1.000
_cell.length_b   1.000
_cell.length_c   1.000
_cell.angle_alpha   90.00
_cell.angle_beta   90.00
_cell.angle_gamma   90.00
#
_symmetry.space_group_name_H-M   'P 1'
#
loop_
_entity.id
_entity.type
_entity.pdbx_description
1 polymer ?
#
loop_
_entity_poly.entity_id
_entity_poly.type
_entity_poly.pdbx_seq_one_letter_code
_entity_poly.pdbx_strand_id
1 'polypeptide(L)'
;MTRPAFIALAFAAVAACDPYDPDLGPTPFECGGDDNVCPEGYTCDTATDICQPTEGANIDAAGFTCENDSSLEPNDAPNQAYITPIPNAGLTYALFGLSVCPGTDVDHFKFGVNAAANLEVTVVGLSDRMSLRLDLLNSSGTVIYSGTPVNGTEQQVKMEMGSNRLGIGDYFVRVRSSDGAENNYNITIKTCTNPLPCP
;
A
#
# COMPACT_ATOMS: atom_id res chain seq x y z
N MET A 1 33.81 45.59 38.28
CA MET A 1 32.43 45.27 38.68
C MET A 1 31.67 44.81 37.44
N THR A 2 30.95 43.70 37.60
CA THR A 2 30.56 42.68 36.62
C THR A 2 29.44 43.10 35.66
N ARG A 3 29.56 42.71 34.38
CA ARG A 3 28.52 42.82 33.34
C ARG A 3 27.52 41.67 33.51
N PRO A 4 26.20 41.87 33.41
CA PRO A 4 25.24 40.77 33.38
C PRO A 4 25.21 40.16 31.96
N ALA A 5 25.27 38.83 31.91
CA ALA A 5 25.03 38.05 30.69
C ALA A 5 23.53 37.78 30.56
N PHE A 6 22.93 38.18 29.44
CA PHE A 6 21.58 37.78 29.06
C PHE A 6 21.65 36.40 28.39
N ILE A 7 21.08 35.39 29.03
CA ILE A 7 20.84 34.07 28.42
C ILE A 7 19.47 34.14 27.74
N ALA A 8 19.46 34.06 26.41
CA ALA A 8 18.23 33.86 25.65
C ALA A 8 17.86 32.37 25.69
N LEU A 9 16.77 32.04 26.38
CA LEU A 9 16.13 30.73 26.26
C LEU A 9 15.41 30.68 24.91
N ALA A 10 15.91 29.86 23.98
CA ALA A 10 15.16 29.48 22.79
C ALA A 10 14.10 28.45 23.21
N PHE A 11 12.82 28.85 23.19
CA PHE A 11 11.72 27.91 23.23
C PHE A 11 11.67 27.16 21.90
N ALA A 12 12.03 25.87 21.92
CA ALA A 12 11.69 24.96 20.85
C ALA A 12 10.17 24.77 20.87
N ALA A 13 9.48 25.29 19.85
CA ALA A 13 8.10 24.94 19.61
C ALA A 13 8.07 23.45 19.23
N VAL A 14 7.67 22.61 20.17
CA VAL A 14 7.23 21.25 19.86
C VAL A 14 5.97 21.46 19.02
N ALA A 15 6.01 21.09 17.74
CA ALA A 15 4.80 20.90 16.98
C ALA A 15 4.00 19.85 17.74
N ALA A 16 2.94 20.27 18.42
CA ALA A 16 1.99 19.35 19.02
C ALA A 16 1.42 18.56 17.84
N CYS A 17 1.76 17.27 17.76
CA CYS A 17 0.91 16.34 17.04
C CYS A 17 -0.47 16.48 17.67
N ASP A 18 -1.45 16.92 16.89
CA ASP A 18 -2.83 16.92 17.34
C ASP A 18 -3.20 15.44 17.54
N PRO A 19 -3.44 14.97 18.78
CA PRO A 19 -3.85 13.59 19.00
C PRO A 19 -5.24 13.29 18.38
N TYR A 20 -5.88 14.29 17.79
CA TYR A 20 -7.16 14.23 17.09
C TYR A 20 -7.03 14.39 15.56
N ASP A 21 -5.84 14.16 15.00
CA ASP A 21 -5.63 14.13 13.55
C ASP A 21 -6.48 13.01 12.89
N PRO A 22 -7.38 13.33 11.93
CA PRO A 22 -8.26 12.36 11.29
C PRO A 22 -7.52 11.28 10.48
N ASP A 23 -6.22 11.44 10.19
CA ASP A 23 -5.40 10.48 9.44
C ASP A 23 -4.60 9.51 10.33
N LEU A 24 -4.85 9.41 11.64
CA LEU A 24 -4.11 8.54 12.57
C LEU A 24 -4.32 7.02 12.38
N GLY A 25 -4.98 6.59 11.31
CA GLY A 25 -5.11 5.18 10.97
C GLY A 25 -6.03 4.38 11.93
N PRO A 26 -6.01 3.04 11.85
CA PRO A 26 -6.98 2.18 12.53
C PRO A 26 -6.69 1.92 14.02
N THR A 27 -5.74 2.62 14.65
CA THR A 27 -5.42 2.41 16.07
C THR A 27 -6.53 2.98 16.95
N PRO A 28 -7.12 2.20 17.86
CA PRO A 28 -8.14 2.71 18.78
C PRO A 28 -7.58 3.86 19.63
N PHE A 29 -8.29 4.99 19.68
CA PHE A 29 -7.90 6.13 20.51
C PHE A 29 -8.04 5.73 22.00
N GLU A 30 -6.98 5.92 22.80
CA GLU A 30 -7.07 5.78 24.25
C GLU A 30 -7.93 6.90 24.83
N CYS A 31 -8.61 6.64 25.95
CA CYS A 31 -9.34 7.70 26.64
C CYS A 31 -8.37 8.75 27.17
N GLY A 32 -8.67 10.03 26.91
CA GLY A 32 -7.81 11.13 27.31
C GLY A 32 -7.90 11.42 28.81
N GLY A 33 -6.88 10.99 29.57
CA GLY A 33 -6.63 11.37 30.96
C GLY A 33 -7.75 11.00 31.95
N ASP A 34 -7.74 11.63 33.14
CA ASP A 34 -8.70 11.35 34.22
C ASP A 34 -10.16 11.69 33.86
N ASP A 35 -10.36 12.51 32.81
CA ASP A 35 -11.67 13.01 32.38
C ASP A 35 -12.32 12.12 31.29
N ASN A 36 -11.70 11.00 30.90
CA ASN A 36 -12.22 10.05 29.91
C ASN A 36 -12.64 10.71 28.58
N VAL A 37 -11.83 11.65 28.10
CA VAL A 37 -12.15 12.46 26.92
C VAL A 37 -11.91 11.67 25.64
N CYS A 38 -12.87 11.70 24.72
CA CYS A 38 -12.76 11.08 23.40
C CYS A 38 -13.04 12.09 22.28
N PRO A 39 -12.57 11.81 21.04
CA PRO A 39 -12.94 12.60 19.87
C PRO A 39 -14.46 12.69 19.69
N GLU A 40 -14.93 13.71 18.98
CA GLU A 40 -16.36 13.86 18.69
C GLU A 40 -16.92 12.60 18.01
N GLY A 41 -18.06 12.11 18.53
CA GLY A 41 -18.68 10.88 18.07
C GLY A 41 -18.18 9.60 18.73
N TYR A 42 -17.14 9.66 19.58
CA TYR A 42 -16.68 8.52 20.36
C TYR A 42 -17.02 8.67 21.86
N THR A 43 -17.27 7.54 22.52
CA THR A 43 -17.48 7.45 23.97
C THR A 43 -16.40 6.57 24.58
N CYS A 44 -15.81 7.00 25.69
CA CYS A 44 -14.81 6.21 26.38
C CYS A 44 -15.43 4.93 26.98
N ASP A 45 -14.95 3.77 26.56
CA ASP A 45 -15.16 2.52 27.28
C ASP A 45 -14.18 2.45 28.45
N THR A 46 -14.65 2.89 29.62
CA THR A 46 -13.87 2.90 30.87
C THR A 46 -13.40 1.51 31.34
N ALA A 47 -13.91 0.41 30.78
CA ALA A 47 -13.42 -0.94 31.09
C ALA A 47 -12.17 -1.30 30.30
N THR A 48 -12.01 -0.75 29.10
CA THR A 48 -10.87 -1.01 28.20
C THR A 48 -9.95 0.20 28.03
N ASP A 49 -10.34 1.36 28.53
CA ASP A 49 -9.66 2.65 28.37
C ASP A 49 -9.51 3.07 26.90
N ILE A 50 -10.51 2.73 26.09
CA ILE A 50 -10.53 2.94 24.64
C ILE A 50 -11.80 3.69 24.24
N CYS A 51 -11.65 4.71 23.40
CA CYS A 51 -12.74 5.40 22.75
C CYS A 51 -13.42 4.50 21.71
N GLN A 52 -14.71 4.21 21.92
CA GLN A 52 -15.53 3.44 20.99
C GLN A 52 -16.50 4.35 20.24
N PRO A 53 -16.87 4.04 18.99
CA PRO A 53 -17.86 4.80 18.26
C PRO A 53 -19.18 4.83 19.03
N THR A 54 -19.75 6.01 19.22
CA THR A 54 -21.06 6.18 19.85
C THR A 54 -22.14 5.71 18.90
N GLU A 55 -23.04 4.85 19.35
CA GLU A 55 -24.12 4.31 18.52
C GLU A 55 -24.96 5.45 17.92
N GLY A 56 -24.99 5.55 16.58
CA GLY A 56 -25.71 6.60 15.86
C GLY A 56 -24.99 7.94 15.73
N ALA A 57 -23.75 8.07 16.21
CA ALA A 57 -22.93 9.24 15.91
C ALA A 57 -22.51 9.23 14.43
N ASN A 58 -22.55 10.41 13.82
CA ASN A 58 -22.00 10.62 12.49
C ASN A 58 -20.51 10.91 12.66
N ILE A 59 -19.70 9.86 12.59
CA ILE A 59 -18.24 9.98 12.71
C ILE A 59 -17.72 10.59 11.41
N ASP A 60 -17.16 11.80 11.48
CA ASP A 60 -16.60 12.53 10.32
C ASP A 60 -15.25 11.98 9.83
N ALA A 61 -14.77 10.87 10.43
CA ALA A 61 -13.71 10.08 9.83
C ALA A 61 -14.30 9.31 8.65
N ALA A 62 -14.20 9.90 7.45
CA ALA A 62 -14.62 9.25 6.22
C ALA A 62 -14.00 7.85 6.16
N GLY A 63 -14.85 6.83 6.04
CA GLY A 63 -14.38 5.46 5.80
C GLY A 63 -13.46 5.44 4.58
N PHE A 64 -12.49 4.52 4.58
CA PHE A 64 -11.64 4.33 3.42
C PHE A 64 -12.52 4.08 2.18
N THR A 65 -12.26 4.83 1.12
CA THR A 65 -13.01 4.71 -0.14
C THR A 65 -12.13 4.04 -1.17
N CYS A 66 -12.56 2.85 -1.60
CA CYS A 66 -11.87 2.11 -2.65
C CYS A 66 -12.03 2.81 -4.00
N GLU A 67 -10.96 2.85 -4.79
CA GLU A 67 -11.04 3.23 -6.20
C GLU A 67 -11.92 2.23 -6.95
N ASN A 68 -12.52 2.67 -8.07
CA ASN A 68 -13.36 1.80 -8.87
C ASN A 68 -12.56 1.17 -10.02
N ASP A 69 -12.12 -0.07 -9.82
CA ASP A 69 -11.45 -0.91 -10.80
C ASP A 69 -12.33 -2.05 -11.33
N SER A 70 -13.65 -1.98 -11.15
CA SER A 70 -14.59 -3.06 -11.52
C SER A 70 -14.54 -3.49 -12.99
N SER A 71 -13.89 -2.70 -13.85
CA SER A 71 -13.62 -3.03 -15.25
C SER A 71 -12.52 -4.07 -15.45
N LEU A 72 -11.67 -4.28 -14.45
CA LEU A 72 -10.63 -5.30 -14.41
C LEU A 72 -11.09 -6.56 -13.67
N GLU A 73 -12.14 -6.44 -12.84
CA GLU A 73 -12.70 -7.55 -12.09
C GLU A 73 -13.62 -8.47 -12.90
N PRO A 74 -13.67 -9.78 -12.54
CA PRO A 74 -12.89 -10.45 -11.50
C PRO A 74 -11.47 -10.79 -11.96
N ASN A 75 -10.46 -10.58 -11.12
CA ASN A 75 -9.06 -10.95 -11.38
C ASN A 75 -8.38 -11.71 -10.21
N ASP A 76 -9.18 -12.16 -9.23
CA ASP A 76 -8.78 -12.86 -7.99
C ASP A 76 -7.92 -14.13 -8.16
N ALA A 77 -7.87 -14.69 -9.37
CA ALA A 77 -7.21 -15.95 -9.65
C ALA A 77 -6.39 -15.89 -10.96
N PRO A 78 -5.31 -16.70 -11.09
CA PRO A 78 -4.48 -16.69 -12.31
C PRO A 78 -5.24 -16.98 -13.62
N ASN A 79 -6.32 -17.76 -13.58
CA ASN A 79 -7.17 -18.04 -14.74
C ASN A 79 -8.17 -16.91 -15.07
N GLN A 80 -8.29 -15.91 -14.20
CA GLN A 80 -9.11 -14.70 -14.35
C GLN A 80 -8.26 -13.44 -14.47
N ALA A 81 -6.93 -13.57 -14.39
CA ALA A 81 -6.00 -12.46 -14.42
C ALA A 81 -6.25 -11.48 -15.57
N TYR A 82 -6.13 -10.19 -15.27
CA TYR A 82 -6.15 -9.15 -16.29
C TYR A 82 -4.98 -9.33 -17.26
N ILE A 83 -5.29 -9.44 -18.55
CA ILE A 83 -4.27 -9.64 -19.59
C ILE A 83 -3.68 -8.29 -19.96
N THR A 84 -2.45 -8.04 -19.48
CA THR A 84 -1.68 -6.88 -19.92
C THR A 84 -1.23 -7.05 -21.36
N PRO A 85 -1.03 -5.96 -22.12
CA PRO A 85 -0.64 -6.06 -23.50
C PRO A 85 0.87 -6.30 -23.70
N ILE A 86 1.63 -6.61 -22.64
CA ILE A 86 3.06 -6.95 -22.72
C ILE A 86 3.22 -8.39 -23.28
N PRO A 87 4.06 -8.62 -24.30
CA PRO A 87 5.00 -7.68 -24.92
C PRO A 87 4.49 -7.02 -26.22
N ASN A 88 3.24 -7.27 -26.61
CA ASN A 88 2.71 -6.97 -27.94
C ASN A 88 2.46 -5.48 -28.20
N ALA A 89 2.02 -4.70 -27.20
CA ALA A 89 1.81 -3.25 -27.33
C ALA A 89 2.95 -2.42 -26.74
N GLY A 90 3.99 -3.06 -26.22
CA GLY A 90 5.09 -2.43 -25.52
C GLY A 90 5.63 -3.32 -24.40
N LEU A 91 6.76 -2.90 -23.84
CA LEU A 91 7.41 -3.62 -22.74
C LEU A 91 7.11 -3.03 -21.36
N THR A 92 6.40 -1.90 -21.32
CA THR A 92 5.98 -1.20 -20.11
C THR A 92 4.46 -1.04 -20.14
N TYR A 93 3.81 -1.37 -19.04
CA TYR A 93 2.38 -1.17 -18.87
C TYR A 93 2.09 -0.69 -17.45
N ALA A 94 1.29 0.37 -17.35
CA ALA A 94 0.93 0.99 -16.08
C ALA A 94 -0.59 1.10 -15.97
N LEU A 95 -1.10 0.82 -14.78
CA LEU A 95 -2.50 0.98 -14.38
C LEU A 95 -2.54 1.86 -13.13
N PHE A 96 -3.59 2.67 -13.04
CA PHE A 96 -3.76 3.66 -12.00
C PHE A 96 -5.16 3.60 -11.41
N GLY A 97 -5.30 3.95 -10.14
CA GLY A 97 -6.60 3.93 -9.45
C GLY A 97 -7.15 2.52 -9.32
N LEU A 98 -6.30 1.58 -8.90
CA LEU A 98 -6.69 0.22 -8.56
C LEU A 98 -6.95 0.12 -7.06
N SER A 99 -7.58 -0.96 -6.63
CA SER A 99 -7.92 -1.21 -5.24
C SER A 99 -7.67 -2.66 -4.86
N VAL A 100 -7.34 -2.89 -3.59
CA VAL A 100 -7.47 -4.20 -2.93
C VAL A 100 -8.65 -4.03 -1.98
N CYS A 101 -9.84 -4.42 -2.45
CA CYS A 101 -11.09 -4.12 -1.76
C CYS A 101 -12.18 -5.20 -1.99
N PRO A 102 -12.60 -5.95 -0.95
CA PRO A 102 -12.18 -5.86 0.45
C PRO A 102 -10.73 -6.33 0.66
N GLY A 103 -10.16 -6.23 1.87
CA GLY A 103 -8.76 -6.64 2.11
C GLY A 103 -8.40 -8.12 1.81
N THR A 104 -9.38 -8.95 1.45
CA THR A 104 -9.18 -10.32 0.94
C THR A 104 -9.04 -10.41 -0.58
N ASP A 105 -9.20 -9.30 -1.29
CA ASP A 105 -9.08 -9.15 -2.74
C ASP A 105 -7.64 -9.43 -3.22
N VAL A 106 -7.52 -10.03 -4.40
CA VAL A 106 -6.24 -10.53 -4.94
C VAL A 106 -6.09 -10.27 -6.44
N ASP A 107 -5.49 -9.16 -6.78
CA ASP A 107 -5.25 -8.83 -8.18
C ASP A 107 -4.19 -9.70 -8.87
N HIS A 108 -4.56 -10.32 -9.99
CA HIS A 108 -3.62 -10.96 -10.90
C HIS A 108 -3.51 -10.24 -12.25
N PHE A 109 -2.28 -9.95 -12.68
CA PHE A 109 -1.95 -9.37 -13.98
C PHE A 109 -1.09 -10.33 -14.80
N LYS A 110 -1.62 -10.80 -15.92
CA LYS A 110 -0.90 -11.70 -16.85
C LYS A 110 -0.07 -10.91 -17.85
N PHE A 111 1.16 -11.33 -18.08
CA PHE A 111 2.02 -10.81 -19.15
C PHE A 111 2.81 -11.94 -19.83
N GLY A 112 3.17 -11.73 -21.10
CA GLY A 112 3.98 -12.66 -21.87
C GLY A 112 5.45 -12.24 -21.94
N VAL A 113 6.32 -13.23 -22.10
CA VAL A 113 7.75 -13.07 -22.38
C VAL A 113 8.06 -13.85 -23.67
N ASN A 114 8.50 -13.15 -24.72
CA ASN A 114 8.78 -13.75 -26.04
C ASN A 114 10.29 -13.96 -26.31
N ALA A 115 11.15 -13.38 -25.47
CA ALA A 115 12.58 -13.58 -25.43
C ALA A 115 13.04 -13.37 -23.99
N ALA A 116 14.17 -13.96 -23.59
CA ALA A 116 14.63 -13.85 -22.20
C ALA A 116 14.64 -12.39 -21.72
N ALA A 117 14.04 -12.10 -20.56
CA ALA A 117 13.83 -10.72 -20.12
C ALA A 117 14.11 -10.54 -18.63
N ASN A 118 14.63 -9.36 -18.28
CA ASN A 118 14.56 -8.85 -16.91
C ASN A 118 13.15 -8.34 -16.65
N LEU A 119 12.77 -8.34 -15.37
CA LEU A 119 11.48 -7.82 -14.91
C LEU A 119 11.71 -6.74 -13.86
N GLU A 120 11.00 -5.63 -14.00
CA GLU A 120 10.84 -4.62 -12.96
C GLU A 120 9.34 -4.38 -12.75
N VAL A 121 8.88 -4.50 -11.50
CA VAL A 121 7.50 -4.17 -11.14
C VAL A 121 7.52 -3.25 -9.94
N THR A 122 6.75 -2.17 -10.00
CA THR A 122 6.56 -1.25 -8.88
C THR A 122 5.07 -1.15 -8.58
N VAL A 123 4.73 -1.30 -7.31
CA VAL A 123 3.41 -1.04 -6.75
C VAL A 123 3.54 0.10 -5.76
N VAL A 124 2.71 1.13 -5.92
CA VAL A 124 2.66 2.31 -5.05
C VAL A 124 1.26 2.42 -4.47
N GLY A 125 1.12 2.18 -3.17
CA GLY A 125 -0.10 2.45 -2.42
C GLY A 125 -0.40 3.94 -2.37
N LEU A 126 -1.68 4.27 -2.41
CA LEU A 126 -2.23 5.62 -2.38
C LEU A 126 -2.75 6.01 -0.99
N SER A 127 -2.68 5.09 -0.02
CA SER A 127 -2.90 5.35 1.39
C SER A 127 -1.84 4.68 2.26
N ASP A 128 -1.65 5.26 3.43
CA ASP A 128 -0.78 4.86 4.54
C ASP A 128 -1.27 3.58 5.21
N ARG A 129 -2.52 3.18 4.91
CA ARG A 129 -3.29 2.22 5.71
C ARG A 129 -2.73 0.81 5.69
N MET A 130 -2.20 0.33 4.56
CA MET A 130 -1.82 -1.08 4.45
C MET A 130 -0.54 -1.38 3.71
N SER A 131 0.03 -2.49 4.13
CA SER A 131 1.22 -3.09 3.56
C SER A 131 0.84 -3.98 2.39
N LEU A 132 1.34 -3.62 1.20
CA LEU A 132 1.08 -4.37 -0.03
C LEU A 132 2.01 -5.58 -0.11
N ARG A 133 1.57 -6.64 -0.77
CA ARG A 133 2.44 -7.76 -1.16
C ARG A 133 2.45 -7.90 -2.67
N LEU A 134 3.66 -8.08 -3.21
CA LEU A 134 3.90 -8.26 -4.63
C LEU A 134 4.59 -9.60 -4.87
N ASP A 135 3.99 -10.47 -5.67
CA ASP A 135 4.54 -11.76 -6.06
C ASP A 135 4.60 -11.91 -7.58
N LEU A 136 5.60 -12.65 -8.06
CA LEU A 136 5.64 -13.16 -9.42
C LEU A 136 5.34 -14.66 -9.39
N LEU A 137 4.38 -15.07 -10.19
CA LEU A 137 3.98 -16.45 -10.34
C LEU A 137 4.32 -16.95 -11.75
N ASN A 138 4.71 -18.22 -11.84
CA ASN A 138 4.83 -18.92 -13.12
C ASN A 138 3.46 -19.34 -13.66
N SER A 139 3.45 -19.98 -14.85
CA SER A 139 2.23 -20.47 -15.50
C SER A 139 1.42 -21.50 -14.69
N SER A 140 2.04 -22.14 -13.70
CA SER A 140 1.38 -23.09 -12.80
C SER A 140 0.83 -22.43 -11.52
N GLY A 141 0.91 -21.10 -11.40
CA GLY A 141 0.48 -20.36 -10.21
C GLY A 141 1.45 -20.47 -9.02
N THR A 142 2.67 -20.99 -9.22
CA THR A 142 3.68 -21.06 -8.16
C THR A 142 4.43 -19.74 -8.07
N VAL A 143 4.56 -19.20 -6.86
CA VAL A 143 5.40 -18.03 -6.60
C VAL A 143 6.87 -18.36 -6.85
N ILE A 144 7.51 -17.62 -7.75
CA ILE A 144 8.92 -17.79 -8.10
C ILE A 144 9.79 -16.59 -7.67
N TYR A 145 9.15 -15.48 -7.28
CA TYR A 145 9.82 -14.31 -6.73
C TYR A 145 8.84 -13.44 -5.96
N SER A 146 9.31 -12.69 -4.97
CA SER A 146 8.52 -11.71 -4.23
C SER A 146 9.23 -10.36 -4.23
N GLY A 147 8.45 -9.28 -4.32
CA GLY A 147 8.98 -7.93 -4.16
C GLY A 147 9.33 -7.60 -2.71
N THR A 148 10.00 -6.47 -2.51
CA THR A 148 10.40 -5.94 -1.21
C THR A 148 9.93 -4.50 -1.02
N PRO A 149 9.63 -4.08 0.22
CA PRO A 149 9.35 -2.68 0.52
C PRO A 149 10.46 -1.74 0.04
N VAL A 150 10.07 -0.58 -0.49
CA VAL A 150 11.00 0.46 -0.97
C VAL A 150 11.36 1.36 0.20
N ASN A 151 12.65 1.47 0.54
CA ASN A 151 13.14 2.29 1.66
C ASN A 151 12.46 2.00 3.02
N GLY A 152 11.93 0.79 3.20
CA GLY A 152 11.18 0.40 4.40
C GLY A 152 9.72 0.84 4.42
N THR A 153 9.21 1.47 3.37
CA THR A 153 7.79 1.84 3.22
C THR A 153 6.99 0.64 2.72
N GLU A 154 6.13 0.07 3.56
CA GLU A 154 5.39 -1.16 3.25
C GLU A 154 4.24 -0.94 2.24
N GLN A 155 3.81 0.29 2.05
CA GLN A 155 2.85 0.72 1.02
C GLN A 155 3.49 0.76 -0.38
N GLN A 156 4.81 0.68 -0.48
CA GLN A 156 5.53 0.72 -1.77
C GLN A 156 6.36 -0.54 -1.91
N VAL A 157 6.02 -1.38 -2.87
CA VAL A 157 6.72 -2.66 -3.08
C VAL A 157 7.30 -2.68 -4.46
N LYS A 158 8.59 -3.04 -4.55
CA LYS A 158 9.30 -3.18 -5.80
C LYS A 158 9.83 -4.59 -5.99
N MET A 159 9.79 -5.06 -7.23
CA MET A 159 10.40 -6.28 -7.68
C MET A 159 11.39 -5.97 -8.80
N GLU A 160 12.60 -6.51 -8.68
CA GLU A 160 13.67 -6.39 -9.67
C GLU A 160 14.32 -7.76 -9.88
N MET A 161 14.12 -8.34 -11.07
CA MET A 161 14.67 -9.65 -11.44
C MET A 161 15.63 -9.51 -12.62
N GLY A 162 16.93 -9.40 -12.30
CA GLY A 162 18.00 -9.22 -13.30
C GLY A 162 18.95 -10.42 -13.44
N SER A 163 19.23 -11.14 -12.35
CA SER A 163 20.19 -12.26 -12.36
C SER A 163 19.60 -13.58 -12.84
N ASN A 164 18.28 -13.76 -12.68
CA ASN A 164 17.52 -14.94 -13.11
C ASN A 164 16.46 -14.50 -14.12
N ARG A 165 16.89 -14.12 -15.33
CA ARG A 165 16.01 -13.66 -16.40
C ARG A 165 14.84 -14.63 -16.60
N LEU A 166 13.66 -14.07 -16.84
CA LEU A 166 12.49 -14.84 -17.24
C LEU A 166 12.74 -15.49 -18.58
N GLY A 167 12.50 -16.80 -18.66
CA GLY A 167 12.43 -17.53 -19.92
C GLY A 167 11.16 -17.20 -20.69
N ILE A 168 11.08 -17.64 -21.94
CA ILE A 168 9.89 -17.50 -22.78
C ILE A 168 8.70 -18.19 -22.09
N GLY A 169 7.57 -17.49 -21.98
CA GLY A 169 6.36 -18.02 -21.36
C GLY A 169 5.44 -16.93 -20.82
N ASP A 170 4.36 -17.39 -20.19
CA ASP A 170 3.39 -16.55 -19.50
C ASP A 170 3.70 -16.51 -18.00
N TYR A 171 3.57 -15.33 -17.43
CA TYR A 171 3.77 -15.07 -16.00
C TYR A 171 2.63 -14.21 -15.46
N PHE A 172 2.50 -14.20 -14.14
CA PHE A 172 1.51 -13.38 -13.44
C PHE A 172 2.19 -12.55 -12.38
N VAL A 173 1.90 -11.26 -12.36
CA VAL A 173 2.10 -10.45 -11.16
C VAL A 173 0.86 -10.60 -10.29
N ARG A 174 1.06 -10.80 -8.99
CA ARG A 174 -0.02 -10.80 -8.00
C ARG A 174 0.19 -9.68 -6.99
N VAL A 175 -0.82 -8.85 -6.81
CA VAL A 175 -0.92 -7.83 -5.77
C VAL A 175 -2.00 -8.26 -4.78
N ARG A 176 -1.77 -8.06 -3.48
CA ARG A 176 -2.74 -8.34 -2.43
C ARG A 176 -2.36 -7.64 -1.14
N SER A 177 -3.29 -7.65 -0.19
CA SER A 177 -3.01 -7.29 1.19
C SER A 177 -2.05 -8.27 1.87
N SER A 178 -1.18 -7.76 2.73
CA SER A 178 -0.31 -8.58 3.58
C SER A 178 -0.88 -8.80 4.99
N ASP A 179 -1.79 -7.93 5.44
CA ASP A 179 -2.39 -7.89 6.78
C ASP A 179 -3.94 -7.97 6.76
N GLY A 180 -4.55 -7.94 5.58
CA GLY A 180 -6.01 -8.01 5.40
C GLY A 180 -6.71 -6.65 5.44
N ALA A 181 -5.97 -5.54 5.49
CA ALA A 181 -6.53 -4.20 5.30
C ALA A 181 -6.77 -3.89 3.80
N GLU A 182 -7.45 -2.78 3.51
CA GLU A 182 -7.77 -2.27 2.17
C GLU A 182 -6.75 -1.18 1.74
N ASN A 183 -6.41 -1.10 0.44
CA ASN A 183 -5.64 0.00 -0.16
C ASN A 183 -6.16 0.34 -1.55
N ASN A 184 -5.78 1.53 -2.00
CA ASN A 184 -5.76 1.89 -3.40
C ASN A 184 -4.31 1.90 -3.86
N TYR A 185 -4.04 1.56 -5.11
CA TYR A 185 -2.67 1.49 -5.59
C TYR A 185 -2.55 1.78 -7.09
N ASN A 186 -1.32 2.06 -7.50
CA ASN A 186 -0.90 2.08 -8.89
C ASN A 186 0.14 0.99 -9.12
N ILE A 187 0.12 0.37 -10.30
CA ILE A 187 1.10 -0.64 -10.68
C ILE A 187 1.77 -0.26 -12.00
N THR A 188 3.08 -0.50 -12.08
CA THR A 188 3.83 -0.46 -13.33
C THR A 188 4.61 -1.76 -13.49
N ILE A 189 4.39 -2.45 -14.62
CA ILE A 189 5.09 -3.67 -15.01
C ILE A 189 5.99 -3.32 -16.20
N LYS A 190 7.28 -3.64 -16.09
CA LYS A 190 8.28 -3.45 -17.14
C LYS A 190 9.04 -4.74 -17.40
N THR A 191 9.19 -5.09 -18.66
CA THR A 191 10.15 -6.11 -19.10
C THR A 191 11.26 -5.43 -19.91
N CYS A 192 12.48 -5.93 -19.84
CA CYS A 192 13.57 -5.37 -20.65
C CYS A 192 14.67 -6.39 -20.92
N THR A 193 15.46 -6.15 -21.96
CA THR A 193 16.63 -6.96 -22.30
C THR A 193 17.94 -6.34 -21.79
N ASN A 194 17.94 -5.05 -21.47
CA ASN A 194 19.05 -4.33 -20.85
C ASN A 194 19.13 -4.67 -19.35
N PRO A 195 20.32 -4.56 -18.72
CA PRO A 195 20.46 -4.67 -17.27
C PRO A 195 19.49 -3.72 -16.55
N LEU A 196 19.04 -4.13 -15.36
CA LEU A 196 18.18 -3.30 -14.52
C LEU A 196 18.90 -2.01 -14.07
N PRO A 197 18.17 -0.91 -13.81
CA PRO A 197 16.71 -0.77 -13.94
C PRO A 197 16.27 -0.79 -15.40
N CYS A 198 15.03 -1.23 -15.66
CA CYS A 198 14.50 -1.16 -17.02
C CYS A 198 14.35 0.31 -17.44
N PRO A 199 14.76 0.66 -18.69
CA PRO A 199 14.69 2.04 -19.17
C PRO A 199 13.28 2.63 -19.18
#